data_AF-A0A3D0S3E3-F1
#
_entry.id   AF-A0A3D0S3E3-F1
#
_cell.length_a   1.000
_cell.length_b   1.000
_cell.length_c   1.000
_cell.angle_alpha   90.00
_cell.angle_beta   90.00
_cell.angle_gamma   90.00
#
_symmetry.space_group_name_H-M   'P 1'
#
loop_
_entity.id
_entity.type
_entity.pdbx_description
1 polymer ?
#
loop_
_entity_poly.entity_id
_entity_poly.type
_entity_poly.pdbx_seq_one_letter_code
_entity_poly.pdbx_strand_id
1 'polypeptide(L)'
;MSKPTRFLAVEDLDATETLAAAEKIVHERRAVEVQEVEVALHWADLHGQLPAESEQRPRPGGPRLVQLGGVGTPKIVDLAIGEFAIARGQNVLATRLFLADVLDLRHRLPELYAAFGEGQMDLWVARKV
;
A
#
# COMPACT_ATOMS: atom_id res chain seq x y z
N MET A 1 19.99 -4.41 5.98
CA MET A 1 19.69 -5.33 4.87
C MET A 1 19.02 -6.56 5.47
N SER A 2 17.81 -6.91 5.02
CA SER A 2 17.14 -8.13 5.49
C SER A 2 17.97 -9.36 5.09
N LYS A 3 18.00 -10.39 5.95
CA LYS A 3 18.71 -11.64 5.64
C LYS A 3 18.06 -12.29 4.40
N PRO A 4 18.83 -12.98 3.53
CA PRO A 4 18.26 -13.68 2.39
C PRO A 4 17.23 -14.72 2.87
N THR A 5 16.02 -14.65 2.32
CA THR A 5 14.97 -15.64 2.56
C THR A 5 15.40 -16.97 1.95
N ARG A 6 15.50 -18.02 2.78
CA ARG A 6 15.79 -19.38 2.33
C ARG A 6 14.48 -20.11 2.04
N PHE A 7 14.47 -20.98 1.04
CA PHE A 7 13.34 -21.88 0.78
C PHE A 7 13.04 -22.77 1.99
N LEU A 8 11.76 -23.06 2.23
CA LEU A 8 11.32 -24.09 3.16
C LEU A 8 11.80 -25.47 2.67
N ALA A 9 12.28 -26.31 3.58
CA ALA A 9 12.63 -27.71 3.32
C ALA A 9 11.33 -28.53 3.26
N VAL A 10 10.60 -28.40 2.17
CA VAL A 10 9.28 -29.03 1.99
C VAL A 10 9.37 -30.55 1.87
N GLU A 11 10.56 -31.08 1.57
CA GLU A 11 10.83 -32.51 1.45
C GLU A 11 10.70 -33.26 2.79
N ASP A 12 10.82 -32.55 3.91
CA ASP A 12 10.68 -33.11 5.26
C ASP A 12 9.23 -33.08 5.77
N LEU A 13 8.30 -32.45 5.05
CA LEU A 13 6.91 -32.29 5.46
C LEU A 13 6.06 -33.48 5.00
N ASP A 14 5.21 -33.98 5.88
CA ASP A 14 4.11 -34.84 5.48
C ASP A 14 2.95 -34.06 4.82
N ALA A 15 1.90 -34.75 4.39
CA ALA A 15 0.76 -34.13 3.72
C ALA A 15 0.01 -33.12 4.61
N THR A 16 -0.13 -33.42 5.91
CA THR A 16 -0.82 -32.54 6.87
C THR A 16 0.02 -31.30 7.14
N GLU A 17 1.33 -31.49 7.36
CA GLU A 17 2.28 -30.41 7.60
C GLU A 17 2.38 -29.48 6.39
N THR A 18 2.34 -30.03 5.18
CA THR A 18 2.33 -29.25 3.93
C THR A 18 1.10 -28.35 3.82
N LEU A 19 -0.09 -28.88 4.14
CA LEU A 19 -1.33 -28.07 4.12
C LEU A 19 -1.30 -26.98 5.19
N ALA A 20 -0.87 -27.30 6.41
CA ALA A 20 -0.73 -26.31 7.48
C ALA A 20 0.29 -25.21 7.12
N ALA A 21 1.38 -25.56 6.44
CA ALA A 21 2.35 -24.58 5.95
C ALA A 21 1.74 -23.64 4.90
N ALA A 22 0.94 -24.18 3.97
CA ALA A 22 0.26 -23.37 2.96
C ALA A 22 -0.73 -22.37 3.58
N GLU A 23 -1.55 -22.80 4.55
CA GLU A 23 -2.47 -21.92 5.29
C GLU A 23 -1.71 -20.81 6.01
N LYS A 24 -0.66 -21.17 6.73
CA LYS A 24 0.20 -20.21 7.45
C LYS A 24 0.78 -19.16 6.50
N ILE A 25 1.29 -19.56 5.34
CA ILE A 25 1.85 -18.63 4.35
C ILE A 25 0.81 -17.63 3.86
N VAL A 26 -0.44 -18.05 3.64
CA VAL A 26 -1.53 -17.14 3.23
C VAL A 26 -1.80 -16.11 4.34
N HIS A 27 -1.92 -16.55 5.58
CA HIS A 27 -2.15 -15.66 6.72
C HIS A 27 -1.00 -14.66 6.92
N GLU A 28 0.24 -15.14 6.88
CA GLU A 28 1.44 -14.30 7.03
C GLU A 28 1.57 -13.29 5.88
N ARG A 29 1.31 -13.71 4.63
CA ARG A 29 1.31 -12.80 3.48
C ARG A 29 0.30 -11.67 3.65
N ARG A 30 -0.95 -12.00 4.00
CA ARG A 30 -2.01 -10.99 4.19
C ARG A 30 -1.68 -10.01 5.31
N ALA A 31 -1.11 -10.49 6.41
CA ALA A 31 -0.68 -9.61 7.50
C ALA A 31 0.37 -8.58 7.02
N VAL A 32 1.33 -9.00 6.19
CA VAL A 32 2.32 -8.09 5.58
C VAL A 32 1.67 -7.13 4.59
N GLU A 33 0.70 -7.59 3.78
CA GLU A 33 -0.05 -6.72 2.86
C GLU A 33 -0.83 -5.64 3.63
N VAL A 34 -1.44 -5.96 4.78
CA VAL A 34 -2.11 -4.98 5.64
C VAL A 34 -1.12 -3.92 6.13
N GLN A 35 0.05 -4.33 6.61
CA GLN A 35 1.10 -3.40 7.04
C GLN A 35 1.59 -2.51 5.87
N GLU A 36 1.72 -3.06 4.66
CA GLU A 36 2.10 -2.29 3.48
C GLU A 36 1.07 -1.18 3.19
N VAL A 37 -0.22 -1.51 3.28
CA VAL A 37 -1.31 -0.55 3.10
C VAL A 37 -1.32 0.52 4.19
N GLU A 38 -1.11 0.15 5.46
CA GLU A 38 -1.02 1.10 6.57
C GLU A 38 0.11 2.13 6.36
N VAL A 39 1.30 1.66 5.99
CA VAL A 39 2.45 2.55 5.72
C VAL A 39 2.15 3.49 4.55
N ALA A 40 1.48 3.00 3.51
CA ALA A 40 1.11 3.81 2.35
C ALA A 40 0.08 4.90 2.68
N LEU A 41 -0.95 4.54 3.45
CA LEU A 41 -1.97 5.46 3.92
C LEU A 41 -1.37 6.51 4.86
N HIS A 42 -0.47 6.10 5.76
CA HIS A 42 0.25 7.03 6.62
C HIS A 42 1.13 8.01 5.81
N TRP A 43 1.83 7.53 4.79
CA TRP A 43 2.59 8.41 3.89
C TRP A 43 1.70 9.43 3.18
N ALA A 44 0.52 9.01 2.73
CA ALA A 44 -0.47 9.91 2.14
C ALA A 44 -0.95 10.96 3.15
N ASP A 45 -1.20 10.59 4.40
CA ASP A 45 -1.62 11.51 5.47
C ASP A 45 -0.56 12.58 5.75
N LEU A 46 0.71 12.18 5.83
CA LEU A 46 1.84 13.10 6.02
C LEU A 46 1.97 14.14 4.89
N HIS A 47 1.48 13.81 3.70
CA HIS A 47 1.58 14.64 2.49
C HIS A 47 0.22 15.14 1.99
N GLY A 48 -0.77 15.24 2.89
CA GLY A 48 -2.12 15.72 2.55
C GLY A 48 -2.22 17.24 2.34
N GLN A 49 -1.16 17.99 2.64
CA GLN A 49 -1.11 19.45 2.57
C GLN A 49 0.21 19.91 1.92
N LEU A 50 0.20 21.07 1.29
CA LEU A 50 1.42 21.68 0.79
C LEU A 50 2.18 22.38 1.92
N PRO A 51 3.52 22.46 1.83
CA PRO A 51 4.28 23.38 2.68
C PRO A 51 3.78 24.82 2.47
N ALA A 52 3.66 25.61 3.54
CA ALA A 52 3.11 26.97 3.49
C ALA A 52 3.80 27.87 2.45
N GLU A 53 5.13 27.75 2.29
CA GLU A 53 5.88 28.49 1.27
C GLU A 53 5.43 28.12 -0.15
N SER A 54 5.15 26.84 -0.41
CA SER A 54 4.71 26.36 -1.72
C SER A 54 3.30 26.84 -2.06
N GLU A 55 2.43 26.98 -1.06
CA GLU A 55 1.09 27.57 -1.23
C GLU A 55 1.15 29.07 -1.51
N GLN A 56 1.98 29.80 -0.75
CA GLN A 56 2.09 31.26 -0.85
C GLN A 56 2.82 31.71 -2.13
N ARG A 57 3.77 30.91 -2.62
CA ARG A 57 4.55 31.22 -3.82
C ARG A 57 4.71 30.00 -4.73
N PRO A 58 3.68 29.67 -5.52
CA PRO A 58 3.76 28.60 -6.51
C PRO A 58 4.87 28.88 -7.53
N ARG A 59 5.63 27.85 -7.90
CA ARG A 59 6.68 27.92 -8.93
C ARG A 59 6.44 26.86 -10.01
N PRO A 60 6.80 27.13 -11.28
CA PRO A 60 6.81 26.08 -12.30
C PRO A 60 7.63 24.88 -11.84
N GLY A 61 7.03 23.68 -11.86
CA GLY A 61 7.65 22.44 -11.39
C GLY A 61 7.67 22.24 -9.86
N GLY A 62 7.07 23.14 -9.08
CA GLY A 62 6.91 22.97 -7.64
C GLY A 62 5.86 21.92 -7.25
N PRO A 63 5.80 21.54 -5.96
CA PRO A 63 4.84 20.57 -5.46
C PRO A 63 3.41 21.08 -5.62
N ARG A 64 2.48 20.16 -5.90
CA ARG A 64 1.05 20.44 -5.98
C ARG A 64 0.24 19.29 -5.40
N LEU A 65 -0.95 19.61 -4.89
CA LEU A 65 -1.90 18.60 -4.48
C LEU A 65 -2.56 17.94 -5.69
N VAL A 66 -2.48 16.61 -5.76
CA VAL A 66 -3.13 15.78 -6.75
C VAL A 66 -4.07 14.79 -6.08
N GLN A 67 -5.24 14.60 -6.68
CA GLN A 67 -6.13 13.52 -6.29
C GLN A 67 -5.69 12.25 -7.00
N LEU A 68 -5.45 11.18 -6.23
CA LEU A 68 -5.02 9.89 -6.78
C LEU A 68 -6.19 8.92 -6.91
N GLY A 69 -6.90 8.69 -5.81
CA GLY A 69 -8.12 7.89 -5.81
C GLY A 69 -9.28 8.61 -6.48
N GLY A 70 -10.44 7.95 -6.46
CA GLY A 70 -11.67 8.52 -6.98
C GLY A 70 -12.20 9.69 -6.15
N VAL A 71 -13.36 10.20 -6.58
CA VAL A 71 -14.02 11.33 -5.92
C VAL A 71 -14.26 11.00 -4.44
N GLY A 72 -13.87 11.92 -3.56
CA GLY A 72 -14.00 11.79 -2.10
C GLY A 72 -12.72 11.38 -1.37
N THR A 73 -11.68 10.92 -2.06
CA THR A 73 -10.37 10.67 -1.43
C THR A 73 -9.60 11.98 -1.21
N PRO A 74 -8.79 12.09 -0.14
CA PRO A 74 -7.92 13.24 0.05
C PRO A 74 -6.89 13.37 -1.09
N LYS A 75 -6.42 14.59 -1.31
CA LYS A 75 -5.31 14.85 -2.22
C LYS A 75 -3.98 14.62 -1.49
N ILE A 76 -2.93 14.35 -2.25
CA ILE A 76 -1.56 14.27 -1.74
C ILE A 76 -0.62 15.13 -2.58
N VAL A 77 0.52 15.52 -2.01
CA VAL A 77 1.58 16.20 -2.75
C VAL A 77 2.16 15.28 -3.83
N ASP A 78 2.18 15.74 -5.08
CA ASP A 78 2.58 14.92 -6.24
C ASP A 78 4.04 14.44 -6.21
N LEU A 79 4.94 15.27 -5.70
CA LEU A 79 6.36 14.92 -5.58
C LEU A 79 6.62 13.82 -4.53
N ALA A 80 5.75 13.67 -3.52
CA ALA A 80 5.88 12.64 -2.49
C ALA A 80 5.68 11.21 -3.04
N ILE A 81 5.07 11.07 -4.22
CA ILE A 81 4.89 9.77 -4.89
C ILE A 81 6.25 9.21 -5.31
N GLY A 82 7.16 10.07 -5.79
CA GLY A 82 8.49 9.67 -6.23
C GLY A 82 9.35 9.12 -5.10
N GLU A 83 9.33 9.81 -3.96
CA GLU A 83 10.05 9.39 -2.76
C GLU A 83 9.58 8.03 -2.26
N PHE A 84 8.26 7.83 -2.20
CA PHE A 84 7.69 6.54 -1.80
C PHE A 84 7.97 5.43 -2.80
N ALA A 85 7.98 5.73 -4.10
CA ALA A 85 8.32 4.78 -5.14
C ALA A 85 9.77 4.27 -5.00
N ILE A 86 10.71 5.18 -4.71
CA ILE A 86 12.12 4.84 -4.43
C ILE A 86 12.20 3.92 -3.21
N ALA A 87 11.51 4.26 -2.11
CA ALA A 87 11.51 3.45 -0.89
C ALA A 87 10.95 2.03 -1.12
N ARG A 88 9.93 1.88 -1.97
CA ARG A 88 9.34 0.59 -2.35
C ARG A 88 10.14 -0.18 -3.41
N GLY A 89 11.17 0.42 -4.00
CA GLY A 89 11.90 -0.18 -5.13
C GLY A 89 11.02 -0.38 -6.36
N GLN A 90 10.03 0.50 -6.56
CA GLN A 90 9.04 0.43 -7.63
C GLN A 90 9.09 1.70 -8.50
N ASN A 91 8.50 1.64 -9.69
CA ASN A 91 8.35 2.82 -10.51
C ASN A 91 7.23 3.74 -9.99
N VAL A 92 7.29 5.02 -10.37
CA VAL A 92 6.36 6.06 -9.91
C VAL A 92 4.92 5.77 -10.34
N LEU A 93 4.70 5.24 -11.55
CA LEU A 93 3.34 4.95 -12.04
C LEU A 93 2.68 3.82 -11.24
N ALA A 94 3.41 2.73 -10.97
CA ALA A 94 2.92 1.63 -10.14
C ALA A 94 2.61 2.09 -8.71
N THR A 95 3.46 2.94 -8.13
CA THR A 95 3.25 3.51 -6.80
C THR A 95 2.05 4.46 -6.78
N ARG A 96 1.87 5.26 -7.83
CA ARG A 96 0.70 6.13 -8.00
C ARG A 96 -0.60 5.33 -8.01
N LEU A 97 -0.67 4.26 -8.81
CA LEU A 97 -1.86 3.41 -8.89
C LEU A 97 -2.12 2.69 -7.57
N PHE A 98 -1.08 2.20 -6.92
CA PHE A 98 -1.20 1.60 -5.59
C PHE A 98 -1.75 2.58 -4.55
N LEU A 99 -1.22 3.81 -4.49
CA LEU A 99 -1.72 4.85 -3.57
C LEU A 99 -3.18 5.22 -3.88
N ALA A 100 -3.56 5.28 -5.16
CA ALA A 100 -4.96 5.50 -5.55
C ALA A 100 -5.88 4.41 -4.99
N ASP A 101 -5.53 3.14 -5.18
CA ASP A 101 -6.38 2.02 -4.76
C ASP A 101 -6.51 1.92 -3.23
N VAL A 102 -5.43 2.15 -2.48
CA VAL A 102 -5.50 2.11 -1.00
C VAL A 102 -6.27 3.30 -0.42
N LEU A 103 -6.18 4.47 -1.06
CA LEU A 103 -6.99 5.63 -0.67
C LEU A 103 -8.47 5.37 -0.95
N ASP A 104 -8.81 4.78 -2.10
CA ASP A 104 -10.17 4.36 -2.40
C ASP A 104 -10.66 3.32 -1.38
N LEU A 105 -9.84 2.34 -1.04
CA LEU A 105 -10.16 1.33 -0.05
C LEU A 105 -10.51 1.97 1.31
N ARG A 106 -9.62 2.82 1.86
CA ARG A 106 -9.86 3.47 3.17
C ARG A 106 -11.06 4.42 3.17
N HIS A 107 -11.25 5.20 2.11
CA HIS A 107 -12.17 6.34 2.13
C HIS A 107 -13.52 6.09 1.44
N ARG A 108 -13.60 5.11 0.54
CA ARG A 108 -14.81 4.83 -0.25
C ARG A 108 -15.38 3.44 -0.03
N LEU A 109 -14.57 2.51 0.44
CA LEU A 109 -14.95 1.11 0.66
C LEU A 109 -14.66 0.66 2.11
N PRO A 110 -15.21 1.34 3.14
CA PRO A 110 -14.82 1.12 4.54
C PRO A 110 -15.08 -0.31 5.05
N GLU A 111 -16.14 -0.97 4.57
CA GLU A 111 -16.42 -2.38 4.90
C GLU A 111 -15.34 -3.32 4.32
N LEU A 112 -14.94 -3.07 3.07
CA LEU A 112 -13.88 -3.84 2.41
C LEU A 112 -12.52 -3.59 3.07
N TYR A 113 -12.25 -2.34 3.48
CA TYR A 113 -11.04 -1.98 4.21
C TYR A 113 -10.95 -2.69 5.56
N ALA A 114 -12.05 -2.76 6.31
CA ALA A 114 -12.11 -3.49 7.58
C ALA A 114 -11.86 -4.99 7.37
N ALA A 115 -12.56 -5.62 6.40
CA ALA A 115 -12.38 -7.03 6.07
C ALA A 115 -10.94 -7.35 5.58
N PHE A 116 -10.34 -6.45 4.81
CA PHE A 116 -8.93 -6.56 4.42
C PHE A 116 -7.99 -6.46 5.62
N GLY A 117 -8.21 -5.50 6.53
CA GLY A 117 -7.45 -5.34 7.77
C GLY A 117 -7.50 -6.56 8.69
N GLU A 118 -8.60 -7.32 8.65
CA GLU A 118 -8.77 -8.60 9.35
C GLU A 118 -8.10 -9.79 8.62
N GLY A 119 -7.47 -9.58 7.47
CA GLY A 119 -6.82 -10.63 6.68
C GLY A 119 -7.79 -11.58 5.98
N GLN A 120 -9.05 -11.16 5.76
CA GLN A 120 -10.06 -12.00 5.12
C GLN A 120 -9.79 -12.23 3.61
N MET A 121 -9.02 -11.33 2.97
CA MET A 121 -8.68 -11.40 1.56
C MET A 121 -7.30 -10.85 1.26
N ASP A 122 -6.75 -11.19 0.10
CA ASP A 122 -5.50 -10.59 -0.40
C ASP A 122 -5.76 -9.18 -0.98
N LEU A 123 -4.75 -8.33 -0.95
CA LEU A 123 -4.83 -6.96 -1.43
C LEU A 123 -5.21 -6.86 -2.91
N TRP A 124 -4.75 -7.79 -3.75
CA TRP A 124 -5.11 -7.79 -5.18
C TRP A 124 -6.62 -7.98 -5.40
N VAL A 125 -7.31 -8.67 -4.48
CA VAL A 125 -8.77 -8.83 -4.51
C VAL A 125 -9.44 -7.53 -4.09
N ALA A 126 -8.98 -6.95 -2.96
CA ALA A 126 -9.52 -5.71 -2.42
C ALA A 126 -9.44 -4.53 -3.41
N ARG A 127 -8.46 -4.54 -4.33
CA ARG A 127 -8.23 -3.49 -5.33
C ARG A 127 -9.02 -3.64 -6.65
N LYS A 128 -9.95 -4.60 -6.76
CA LYS A 128 -10.72 -4.87 -8.00
C LYS A 128 -12.13 -4.28 -8.03
N VAL A 129 -12.54 -3.57 -6.98
CA VAL A 129 -13.87 -2.96 -6.83
C VAL A 129 -13.84 -1.52 -7.33
#